data_AF-A0A7X9PG24-F1
#
_entry.id   AF-A0A7X9PG24-F1
#
_cell.length_a   1.000
_cell.length_b   1.000
_cell.length_c   1.000
_cell.angle_alpha   90.00
_cell.angle_beta   90.00
_cell.angle_gamma   90.00
#
_symmetry.space_group_name_H-M   'P 1'
#
loop_
_entity.id
_entity.type
_entity.pdbx_description
1 polymer ?
#
loop_
_entity_poly.entity_id
_entity_poly.type
_entity_poly.pdbx_seq_one_letter_code
_entity_poly.pdbx_strand_id
1 'polypeptide(L)'
;RNCTFIGPSVKQIVHGDNKQFIFIQNNDNLTIENCSFMRLYQRANWHNTSGIKTYANTDIYVRNCEFSNMTLPIYFKSATDGILIENNFIHDCYKAIDVSSNMGSHTNVEIRHNILARCSNQTLSVYTEVDSRNTMDNYNIHHNTFYNSVSADGGLLGITIPAVKYATGYRIHNNVFQSPLKTGGFQETINLQVYGVSYQIDLIDYNAYGYPMKIGTRKTDESFPHYDSTMTSWRERTSPDINLTGGAHDLNSVGDFPVLFINSNGTMSESSDFALATDSPGYRAGSDGKDMGADVSLVGVNPENMPPQDTTPPNTPTGLAVS
;
A
#
# COMPACT_ATOMS: atom_id res chain seq x y z
N ARG A 1 7.90 -20.25 0.09
CA ARG A 1 9.12 -19.53 0.49
C ARG A 1 10.17 -19.72 -0.57
N ASN A 2 11.05 -18.75 -0.81
CA ASN A 2 12.23 -18.88 -1.69
C ASN A 2 11.85 -19.27 -3.12
N CYS A 3 10.76 -18.69 -3.64
CA CYS A 3 10.22 -19.00 -4.97
C CYS A 3 10.30 -17.78 -5.88
N THR A 4 10.51 -18.03 -7.17
CA THR A 4 10.41 -17.00 -8.21
C THR A 4 9.20 -17.32 -9.09
N PHE A 5 8.31 -16.35 -9.26
CA PHE A 5 7.11 -16.43 -10.10
C PHE A 5 7.24 -15.47 -11.27
N ILE A 6 7.13 -15.99 -12.48
CA ILE A 6 7.41 -15.23 -13.70
C ILE A 6 6.25 -15.39 -14.68
N GLY A 7 5.64 -14.27 -15.02
CA GLY A 7 4.57 -14.23 -16.01
C GLY A 7 5.09 -13.89 -17.41
N PRO A 8 4.20 -13.69 -18.39
CA PRO A 8 4.59 -13.44 -19.77
C PRO A 8 5.34 -12.11 -19.95
N SER A 9 6.19 -12.01 -20.96
CA SER A 9 7.00 -10.81 -21.26
C SER A 9 6.20 -9.64 -21.85
N VAL A 10 4.93 -9.85 -22.17
CA VAL A 10 4.07 -8.90 -22.89
C VAL A 10 2.71 -8.78 -22.20
N LYS A 11 2.16 -7.56 -22.16
CA LYS A 11 0.83 -7.26 -21.60
C LYS A 11 -0.28 -7.91 -22.42
N GLN A 12 -0.48 -9.20 -22.25
CA GLN A 12 -1.40 -10.00 -23.07
C GLN A 12 -2.63 -10.51 -22.32
N ILE A 13 -2.71 -10.35 -20.99
CA ILE A 13 -3.90 -10.77 -20.26
C ILE A 13 -5.03 -9.78 -20.58
N VAL A 14 -5.88 -10.18 -21.53
CA VAL A 14 -7.06 -9.42 -21.98
C VAL A 14 -8.32 -9.81 -21.23
N HIS A 15 -8.30 -10.93 -20.52
CA HIS A 15 -9.44 -11.41 -19.74
C HIS A 15 -9.70 -10.46 -18.57
N GLY A 16 -10.99 -10.19 -18.27
CA GLY A 16 -11.41 -9.32 -17.15
C GLY A 16 -11.51 -10.05 -15.81
N ASP A 17 -11.41 -11.38 -15.82
CA ASP A 17 -11.58 -12.23 -14.63
C ASP A 17 -10.24 -12.71 -14.04
N ASN A 18 -10.33 -13.40 -12.91
CA ASN A 18 -9.27 -13.84 -12.03
C ASN A 18 -8.07 -14.51 -12.74
N LYS A 19 -6.90 -13.87 -12.62
CA LYS A 19 -5.58 -14.45 -12.93
C LYS A 19 -4.61 -14.12 -11.81
N GLN A 20 -3.96 -15.14 -11.24
CA GLN A 20 -3.03 -14.96 -10.13
C GLN A 20 -1.84 -15.89 -10.21
N PHE A 21 -0.74 -15.53 -9.55
CA PHE A 21 0.30 -16.50 -9.22
C PHE A 21 -0.11 -17.36 -8.04
N ILE A 22 -0.63 -16.73 -6.98
CA ILE A 22 -1.07 -17.43 -5.77
C ILE A 22 -2.51 -17.02 -5.46
N PHE A 23 -3.37 -18.03 -5.35
CA PHE A 23 -4.75 -17.89 -4.88
C PHE A 23 -4.87 -18.60 -3.53
N ILE A 24 -5.42 -17.91 -2.53
CA ILE A 24 -5.60 -18.45 -1.17
C ILE A 24 -7.07 -18.28 -0.78
N GLN A 25 -7.72 -19.36 -0.36
CA GLN A 25 -9.10 -19.27 0.12
C GLN A 25 -9.40 -20.28 1.22
N ASN A 26 -10.04 -19.83 2.31
CA ASN A 26 -10.39 -20.65 3.47
C ASN A 26 -9.15 -21.32 4.09
N ASN A 27 -8.09 -20.54 4.31
CA ASN A 27 -6.86 -20.99 4.95
C ASN A 27 -6.56 -20.17 6.20
N ASP A 28 -5.84 -20.81 7.12
CA ASP A 28 -5.36 -20.21 8.36
C ASP A 28 -3.83 -20.32 8.44
N ASN A 29 -3.17 -19.29 8.99
CA ASN A 29 -1.75 -19.29 9.33
C ASN A 29 -0.82 -19.62 8.14
N LEU A 30 -0.92 -18.83 7.07
CA LEU A 30 -0.12 -19.01 5.86
C LEU A 30 0.89 -17.87 5.72
N THR A 31 2.16 -18.25 5.53
CA THR A 31 3.25 -17.31 5.22
C THR A 31 3.71 -17.45 3.77
N ILE A 32 3.69 -16.34 3.03
CA ILE A 32 4.44 -16.14 1.79
C ILE A 32 5.65 -15.29 2.15
N GLU A 33 6.85 -15.84 1.98
CA GLU A 33 8.06 -15.18 2.45
C GLU A 33 9.24 -15.42 1.52
N ASN A 34 10.04 -14.38 1.34
CA ASN A 34 11.26 -14.42 0.53
C ASN A 34 10.99 -14.94 -0.89
N CYS A 35 10.00 -14.36 -1.57
CA CYS A 35 9.63 -14.73 -2.93
C CYS A 35 9.77 -13.53 -3.87
N SER A 36 10.14 -13.78 -5.12
CA SER A 36 10.14 -12.77 -6.18
C SER A 36 8.98 -13.03 -7.14
N PHE A 37 8.19 -12.00 -7.45
CA PHE A 37 7.07 -12.06 -8.37
C PHE A 37 7.25 -11.01 -9.45
N MET A 38 7.21 -11.42 -10.72
CA MET A 38 7.40 -10.50 -11.81
C MET A 38 6.50 -10.77 -13.01
N ARG A 39 6.15 -9.68 -13.72
CA ARG A 39 5.54 -9.71 -15.06
C ARG A 39 4.14 -10.33 -15.12
N LEU A 40 3.21 -9.83 -14.31
CA LEU A 40 1.79 -10.23 -14.38
C LEU A 40 0.90 -9.01 -14.66
N TYR A 41 0.68 -8.73 -15.95
CA TYR A 41 -0.07 -7.55 -16.39
C TYR A 41 -1.33 -7.89 -17.15
N GLN A 42 -2.40 -7.22 -16.73
CA GLN A 42 -3.65 -7.09 -17.45
C GLN A 42 -3.61 -5.86 -18.36
N ARG A 43 -4.09 -6.00 -19.59
CA ARG A 43 -4.00 -4.97 -20.65
C ARG A 43 -4.62 -3.62 -20.26
N ALA A 44 -5.76 -3.65 -19.57
CA ALA A 44 -6.50 -2.51 -19.07
C ALA A 44 -6.30 -2.29 -17.55
N ASN A 45 -5.32 -2.97 -16.95
CA ASN A 45 -5.02 -2.90 -15.52
C ASN A 45 -6.17 -3.31 -14.58
N TRP A 46 -7.00 -4.27 -14.98
CA TRP A 46 -8.02 -4.81 -14.09
C TRP A 46 -7.40 -5.52 -12.87
N HIS A 47 -7.77 -5.06 -11.66
CA HIS A 47 -7.30 -5.58 -10.37
C HIS A 47 -7.57 -7.09 -10.18
N ASN A 48 -8.45 -7.68 -10.99
CA ASN A 48 -8.68 -9.12 -10.95
C ASN A 48 -7.47 -9.95 -11.40
N THR A 49 -6.51 -9.33 -12.09
CA THR A 49 -5.17 -9.90 -12.31
C THR A 49 -4.23 -9.39 -11.20
N SER A 50 -3.81 -10.28 -10.31
CA SER A 50 -2.99 -9.91 -9.16
C SER A 50 -1.95 -10.97 -8.82
N GLY A 51 -0.82 -10.61 -8.19
CA GLY A 51 0.20 -11.58 -7.81
C GLY A 51 -0.34 -12.59 -6.80
N ILE A 52 -0.77 -12.08 -5.66
CA ILE A 52 -1.45 -12.80 -4.59
C ILE A 52 -2.89 -12.32 -4.54
N LYS A 53 -3.85 -13.25 -4.46
CA LYS A 53 -5.24 -12.94 -4.16
C LYS A 53 -5.78 -13.83 -3.07
N THR A 54 -6.49 -13.25 -2.12
CA THR A 54 -7.04 -13.98 -0.98
C THR A 54 -8.54 -13.79 -0.82
N TYR A 55 -9.21 -14.83 -0.30
CA TYR A 55 -10.63 -14.80 0.07
C TYR A 55 -10.85 -15.57 1.39
N ALA A 56 -11.49 -14.99 2.40
CA ALA A 56 -11.92 -15.72 3.61
C ALA A 56 -10.77 -16.48 4.31
N ASN A 57 -9.93 -15.80 5.08
CA ASN A 57 -8.76 -16.40 5.73
C ASN A 57 -8.55 -15.86 7.15
N THR A 58 -7.67 -16.52 7.90
CA THR A 58 -7.12 -15.97 9.15
C THR A 58 -5.59 -16.07 9.13
N ASP A 59 -4.88 -15.08 9.68
CA ASP A 59 -3.42 -15.11 9.84
C ASP A 59 -2.66 -15.34 8.52
N ILE A 60 -2.75 -14.37 7.61
CA ILE A 60 -2.02 -14.40 6.33
C ILE A 60 -0.90 -13.37 6.35
N TYR A 61 0.33 -13.86 6.15
CA TYR A 61 1.54 -13.07 6.24
C TYR A 61 2.27 -13.05 4.90
N VAL A 62 2.56 -11.86 4.36
CA VAL A 62 3.35 -11.64 3.14
C VAL A 62 4.56 -10.80 3.50
N ARG A 63 5.76 -11.40 3.47
CA ARG A 63 6.97 -10.75 3.99
C ARG A 63 8.22 -10.95 3.17
N ASN A 64 9.12 -9.95 3.19
CA ASN A 64 10.43 -10.02 2.53
C ASN A 64 10.32 -10.46 1.06
N CYS A 65 9.26 -10.07 0.37
CA CYS A 65 9.08 -10.40 -1.05
C CYS A 65 9.40 -9.20 -1.92
N GLU A 66 9.71 -9.49 -3.18
CA GLU A 66 9.84 -8.48 -4.22
C GLU A 66 8.74 -8.69 -5.25
N PHE A 67 8.02 -7.62 -5.59
CA PHE A 67 7.00 -7.64 -6.62
C PHE A 67 7.31 -6.54 -7.63
N SER A 68 7.52 -6.93 -8.88
CA SER A 68 7.89 -5.98 -9.92
C SER A 68 7.10 -6.19 -11.19
N ASN A 69 6.78 -5.08 -11.85
CA ASN A 69 6.17 -5.12 -13.15
C ASN A 69 4.85 -5.92 -13.20
N MET A 70 3.83 -5.48 -12.44
CA MET A 70 2.55 -6.20 -12.33
C MET A 70 1.34 -5.24 -12.29
N THR A 71 0.13 -5.74 -12.55
CA THR A 71 -1.09 -4.94 -12.36
C THR A 71 -1.38 -4.69 -10.88
N LEU A 72 -1.40 -5.72 -10.05
CA LEU A 72 -1.64 -5.60 -8.61
C LEU A 72 -0.90 -6.71 -7.86
N PRO A 73 0.21 -6.45 -7.17
CA PRO A 73 0.98 -7.44 -6.44
C PRO A 73 0.19 -8.18 -5.35
N ILE A 74 -0.43 -7.45 -4.43
CA ILE A 74 -1.11 -8.03 -3.26
C ILE A 74 -2.56 -7.56 -3.23
N TYR A 75 -3.50 -8.50 -3.29
CA TYR A 75 -4.92 -8.21 -3.20
C TYR A 75 -5.62 -9.10 -2.16
N PHE A 76 -5.95 -8.52 -1.01
CA PHE A 76 -6.87 -9.12 -0.06
C PHE A 76 -8.28 -8.71 -0.43
N LYS A 77 -9.07 -9.65 -0.98
CA LYS A 77 -10.35 -9.35 -1.64
C LYS A 77 -11.58 -9.51 -0.75
N SER A 78 -11.50 -10.34 0.28
CA SER A 78 -12.65 -10.56 1.17
C SER A 78 -12.22 -11.21 2.46
N ALA A 79 -12.88 -10.82 3.55
CA ALA A 79 -12.90 -11.50 4.85
C ALA A 79 -11.53 -12.05 5.28
N THR A 80 -10.66 -11.25 5.88
CA THR A 80 -9.40 -11.79 6.42
C THR A 80 -9.06 -11.10 7.72
N ASP A 81 -8.96 -11.89 8.78
CA ASP A 81 -8.52 -11.44 10.10
C ASP A 81 -7.04 -11.78 10.28
N GLY A 82 -6.23 -10.87 10.80
CA GLY A 82 -4.79 -11.10 10.98
C GLY A 82 -4.03 -11.04 9.65
N ILE A 83 -3.87 -9.84 9.10
CA ILE A 83 -3.05 -9.59 7.90
C ILE A 83 -1.73 -8.97 8.33
N LEU A 84 -0.61 -9.52 7.87
CA LEU A 84 0.70 -8.87 7.95
C LEU A 84 1.30 -8.73 6.55
N ILE A 85 1.55 -7.49 6.12
CA ILE A 85 2.31 -7.20 4.91
C ILE A 85 3.55 -6.43 5.32
N GLU A 86 4.71 -7.08 5.33
CA GLU A 86 5.92 -6.48 5.88
C GLU A 86 7.19 -6.64 5.04
N ASN A 87 8.09 -5.66 5.08
CA ASN A 87 9.42 -5.77 4.47
C ASN A 87 9.40 -6.08 2.97
N ASN A 88 8.32 -5.77 2.24
CA ASN A 88 8.24 -6.05 0.82
C ASN A 88 8.76 -4.87 -0.01
N PHE A 89 9.44 -5.17 -1.11
CA PHE A 89 9.76 -4.20 -2.14
C PHE A 89 8.78 -4.35 -3.30
N ILE A 90 7.90 -3.37 -3.49
CA ILE A 90 6.84 -3.41 -4.50
C ILE A 90 7.02 -2.24 -5.45
N HIS A 91 7.28 -2.52 -6.72
CA HIS A 91 7.61 -1.44 -7.66
C HIS A 91 7.19 -1.66 -9.12
N ASP A 92 7.07 -0.54 -9.84
CA ASP A 92 6.78 -0.51 -11.28
C ASP A 92 5.44 -1.22 -11.62
N CYS A 93 4.48 -1.08 -10.71
CA CYS A 93 3.16 -1.69 -10.80
C CYS A 93 2.07 -0.69 -11.22
N TYR A 94 0.85 -1.17 -11.46
CA TYR A 94 -0.29 -0.28 -11.57
C TYR A 94 -0.79 0.16 -10.18
N LYS A 95 -1.14 -0.79 -9.31
CA LYS A 95 -1.36 -0.58 -7.87
C LYS A 95 -0.40 -1.49 -7.09
N ALA A 96 -0.06 -1.19 -5.83
CA ALA A 96 0.86 -2.02 -5.04
C ALA A 96 0.12 -3.00 -4.12
N ILE A 97 -0.70 -2.47 -3.22
CA ILE A 97 -1.44 -3.25 -2.22
C ILE A 97 -2.90 -2.80 -2.22
N ASP A 98 -3.80 -3.76 -2.29
CA ASP A 98 -5.23 -3.54 -2.14
C ASP A 98 -5.77 -4.44 -1.03
N VAL A 99 -6.16 -3.84 0.08
CA VAL A 99 -6.86 -4.50 1.18
C VAL A 99 -8.31 -4.02 1.14
N SER A 100 -9.01 -4.47 0.09
CA SER A 100 -10.42 -4.16 -0.13
C SER A 100 -11.29 -5.39 0.02
N SER A 101 -12.28 -5.31 0.92
CA SER A 101 -13.23 -6.41 1.08
C SER A 101 -14.49 -6.21 0.25
N ASN A 102 -14.73 -7.08 -0.72
CA ASN A 102 -16.01 -7.16 -1.42
C ASN A 102 -17.11 -7.83 -0.58
N MET A 103 -16.72 -8.60 0.44
CA MET A 103 -17.64 -9.34 1.31
C MET A 103 -16.93 -9.70 2.61
N GLY A 104 -17.56 -9.41 3.75
CA GLY A 104 -16.98 -9.64 5.06
C GLY A 104 -15.94 -8.59 5.44
N SER A 105 -15.19 -8.85 6.49
CA SER A 105 -14.39 -7.84 7.20
C SER A 105 -12.90 -8.15 7.14
N HIS A 106 -12.10 -7.10 6.98
CA HIS A 106 -10.67 -7.18 7.26
C HIS A 106 -10.42 -6.54 8.62
N THR A 107 -9.84 -7.31 9.55
CA THR A 107 -9.54 -6.89 10.92
C THR A 107 -8.12 -7.29 11.28
N ASN A 108 -7.51 -6.56 12.22
CA ASN A 108 -6.14 -6.82 12.68
C ASN A 108 -5.15 -6.81 11.50
N VAL A 109 -5.02 -5.66 10.85
CA VAL A 109 -4.23 -5.46 9.64
C VAL A 109 -2.99 -4.64 9.96
N GLU A 110 -1.82 -5.24 9.76
CA GLU A 110 -0.53 -4.57 9.92
C GLU A 110 0.18 -4.50 8.57
N ILE A 111 0.48 -3.27 8.13
CA ILE A 111 1.19 -3.00 6.87
C ILE A 111 2.40 -2.15 7.23
N ARG A 112 3.59 -2.72 7.18
CA ARG A 112 4.78 -2.04 7.71
C ARG A 112 6.07 -2.31 7.00
N HIS A 113 7.02 -1.37 7.08
CA HIS A 113 8.36 -1.56 6.51
C HIS A 113 8.35 -1.93 5.03
N ASN A 114 7.32 -1.57 4.25
CA ASN A 114 7.30 -1.83 2.81
C ASN A 114 7.81 -0.61 2.04
N ILE A 115 8.52 -0.85 0.94
CA ILE A 115 8.81 0.18 -0.06
C ILE A 115 7.84 -0.02 -1.21
N LEU A 116 7.03 1.01 -1.49
CA LEU A 116 6.00 1.01 -2.52
C LEU A 116 6.32 2.12 -3.53
N ALA A 117 6.96 1.74 -4.64
CA ALA A 117 7.60 2.69 -5.54
C ALA A 117 7.06 2.64 -6.98
N ARG A 118 7.00 3.79 -7.65
CA ARG A 118 6.73 3.90 -9.11
C ARG A 118 5.45 3.19 -9.56
N CYS A 119 4.43 3.23 -8.72
CA CYS A 119 3.11 2.73 -9.08
C CYS A 119 2.33 3.78 -9.85
N SER A 120 1.55 3.38 -10.86
CA SER A 120 0.85 4.32 -11.76
C SER A 120 -0.61 4.61 -11.38
N ASN A 121 -1.08 4.07 -10.26
CA ASN A 121 -2.33 4.40 -9.59
C ASN A 121 -2.18 4.30 -8.06
N GLN A 122 -3.30 4.44 -7.32
CA GLN A 122 -3.41 4.30 -5.87
C GLN A 122 -2.51 3.18 -5.33
N THR A 123 -1.53 3.55 -4.50
CA THR A 123 -0.43 2.66 -4.14
C THR A 123 -0.86 1.66 -3.07
N LEU A 124 -1.47 2.16 -1.99
CA LEU A 124 -2.11 1.36 -0.96
C LEU A 124 -3.58 1.78 -0.84
N SER A 125 -4.48 0.80 -0.97
CA SER A 125 -5.92 0.97 -0.80
C SER A 125 -6.42 0.16 0.37
N VAL A 126 -7.25 0.78 1.21
CA VAL A 126 -8.02 0.13 2.28
C VAL A 126 -9.48 0.47 2.09
N TYR A 127 -10.32 -0.55 1.94
CA TYR A 127 -11.75 -0.39 1.67
C TYR A 127 -12.55 -1.62 2.12
N THR A 128 -13.86 -1.45 2.31
CA THR A 128 -14.79 -2.58 2.35
C THR A 128 -16.09 -2.19 1.66
N GLU A 129 -16.87 -3.14 1.18
CA GLU A 129 -18.21 -2.86 0.66
C GLU A 129 -19.15 -2.42 1.79
N VAL A 130 -20.15 -1.61 1.43
CA VAL A 130 -21.17 -1.11 2.36
C VAL A 130 -22.04 -2.28 2.83
N ASP A 131 -21.86 -2.67 4.09
CA ASP A 131 -22.67 -3.68 4.77
C ASP A 131 -22.63 -3.41 6.28
N SER A 132 -23.79 -3.31 6.92
CA SER A 132 -23.91 -3.04 8.36
C SER A 132 -23.41 -4.20 9.25
N ARG A 133 -23.01 -5.32 8.66
CA ARG A 133 -22.35 -6.45 9.33
C ARG A 133 -20.84 -6.39 9.23
N ASN A 134 -20.29 -5.63 8.27
CA ASN A 134 -18.86 -5.51 8.11
C ASN A 134 -18.26 -4.68 9.24
N THR A 135 -17.03 -5.03 9.62
CA THR A 135 -16.18 -4.32 10.55
C THR A 135 -14.87 -3.99 9.85
N MET A 136 -14.23 -2.90 10.26
CA MET A 136 -12.90 -2.57 9.79
C MET A 136 -12.08 -2.06 10.98
N ASP A 137 -11.55 -2.99 11.76
CA ASP A 137 -10.87 -2.66 13.02
C ASP A 137 -9.39 -2.99 13.02
N ASN A 138 -8.64 -2.18 13.77
CA ASN A 138 -7.22 -2.38 14.07
C ASN A 138 -6.35 -2.38 12.81
N TYR A 139 -6.32 -1.24 12.12
CA TYR A 139 -5.43 -1.01 10.98
C TYR A 139 -4.21 -0.22 11.44
N ASN A 140 -3.05 -0.85 11.38
CA ASN A 140 -1.78 -0.23 11.72
C ASN A 140 -0.89 -0.15 10.48
N ILE A 141 -0.72 1.06 9.95
CA ILE A 141 0.02 1.33 8.72
C ILE A 141 1.21 2.20 9.08
N HIS A 142 2.41 1.62 9.16
CA HIS A 142 3.56 2.37 9.66
C HIS A 142 4.90 1.97 9.07
N HIS A 143 5.88 2.87 9.11
CA HIS A 143 7.21 2.60 8.56
C HIS A 143 7.18 2.19 7.08
N ASN A 144 6.22 2.65 6.27
CA ASN A 144 6.25 2.39 4.82
C ASN A 144 6.83 3.58 4.07
N THR A 145 7.51 3.32 2.95
CA THR A 145 8.02 4.36 2.03
C THR A 145 7.23 4.34 0.74
N PHE A 146 6.48 5.41 0.46
CA PHE A 146 5.75 5.63 -0.78
C PHE A 146 6.57 6.55 -1.69
N TYR A 147 7.01 6.06 -2.84
CA TYR A 147 7.94 6.82 -3.68
C TYR A 147 7.59 6.88 -5.15
N ASN A 148 7.66 8.07 -5.74
CA ASN A 148 7.43 8.32 -7.17
C ASN A 148 6.20 7.60 -7.75
N SER A 149 5.17 7.39 -6.94
CA SER A 149 3.92 6.78 -7.35
C SER A 149 2.92 7.87 -7.70
N VAL A 150 2.04 7.58 -8.66
CA VAL A 150 1.05 8.53 -9.16
C VAL A 150 -0.31 7.95 -8.86
N SER A 151 -1.18 8.69 -8.17
CA SER A 151 -2.57 8.28 -8.02
C SER A 151 -3.43 8.95 -9.09
N ALA A 152 -4.07 8.16 -9.95
CA ALA A 152 -5.07 8.70 -10.89
C ALA A 152 -6.43 8.85 -10.19
N ASP A 153 -6.73 7.93 -9.26
CA ASP A 153 -7.98 7.86 -8.52
C ASP A 153 -7.67 7.68 -7.01
N GLY A 154 -7.69 8.78 -6.23
CA GLY A 154 -7.48 8.79 -4.77
C GLY A 154 -6.06 9.17 -4.32
N GLY A 155 -5.65 8.73 -3.12
CA GLY A 155 -4.34 9.03 -2.54
C GLY A 155 -3.25 7.99 -2.79
N LEU A 156 -1.98 8.30 -2.50
CA LEU A 156 -0.92 7.26 -2.40
C LEU A 156 -1.34 6.20 -1.39
N LEU A 157 -1.80 6.65 -0.23
CA LEU A 157 -2.61 5.90 0.72
C LEU A 157 -4.06 6.38 0.60
N GLY A 158 -4.97 5.50 0.18
CA GLY A 158 -6.41 5.77 0.23
C GLY A 158 -7.09 4.85 1.24
N ILE A 159 -7.81 5.45 2.18
CA ILE A 159 -8.60 4.76 3.18
C ILE A 159 -10.05 5.20 3.00
N THR A 160 -10.90 4.24 2.68
CA THR A 160 -12.33 4.46 2.56
C THR A 160 -13.05 3.63 3.61
N ILE A 161 -13.64 4.31 4.59
CA ILE A 161 -14.45 3.72 5.65
C ILE A 161 -15.93 3.90 5.27
N PRO A 162 -16.63 2.87 4.76
CA PRO A 162 -18.01 2.99 4.32
C PRO A 162 -18.97 3.01 5.52
N ALA A 163 -20.29 3.01 5.26
CA ALA A 163 -21.29 2.72 6.28
C ALA A 163 -21.23 1.24 6.72
N VAL A 164 -20.41 0.98 7.72
CA VAL A 164 -20.16 -0.34 8.33
C VAL A 164 -20.62 -0.38 9.78
N LYS A 165 -20.54 -1.55 10.44
CA LYS A 165 -20.93 -1.71 11.86
C LYS A 165 -20.08 -0.84 12.79
N TYR A 166 -18.77 -0.91 12.63
CA TYR A 166 -17.78 -0.07 13.30
C TYR A 166 -16.45 -0.13 12.55
N ALA A 167 -15.65 0.94 12.69
CA ALA A 167 -14.32 1.05 12.12
C ALA A 167 -13.38 1.83 13.05
N THR A 168 -12.63 1.12 13.88
CA THR A 168 -11.82 1.70 14.98
C THR A 168 -10.37 1.23 14.93
N GLY A 169 -9.48 1.84 15.72
CA GLY A 169 -8.10 1.35 15.81
C GLY A 169 -7.22 1.70 14.61
N TYR A 170 -7.56 2.73 13.84
CA TYR A 170 -6.74 3.17 12.71
C TYR A 170 -5.57 4.00 13.18
N ARG A 171 -4.36 3.56 12.82
CA ARG A 171 -3.10 4.20 13.17
C ARG A 171 -2.23 4.31 11.92
N ILE A 172 -1.86 5.52 11.55
CA ILE A 172 -1.05 5.84 10.37
C ILE A 172 0.14 6.65 10.85
N HIS A 173 1.31 6.02 10.98
CA HIS A 173 2.45 6.71 11.57
C HIS A 173 3.80 6.26 11.05
N ASN A 174 4.85 7.06 11.26
CA ASN A 174 6.22 6.73 10.85
C ASN A 174 6.35 6.41 9.36
N ASN A 175 5.48 6.86 8.47
CA ASN A 175 5.59 6.61 7.03
C ASN A 175 6.33 7.74 6.31
N VAL A 176 6.93 7.44 5.16
CA VAL A 176 7.48 8.43 4.22
C VAL A 176 6.63 8.48 2.98
N PHE A 177 6.22 9.68 2.57
CA PHE A 177 5.49 9.93 1.34
C PHE A 177 6.25 10.89 0.44
N GLN A 178 7.05 10.39 -0.49
CA GLN A 178 7.85 11.20 -1.42
C GLN A 178 7.51 10.86 -2.87
N SER A 179 6.42 11.44 -3.39
CA SER A 179 5.99 11.20 -4.77
C SER A 179 5.59 12.51 -5.45
N PRO A 180 5.77 12.66 -6.77
CA PRO A 180 5.31 13.84 -7.47
C PRO A 180 3.79 13.85 -7.47
N LEU A 181 3.18 14.90 -6.92
CA LEU A 181 1.77 15.18 -7.19
C LEU A 181 1.69 15.97 -8.49
N LYS A 182 0.84 15.53 -9.41
CA LYS A 182 0.50 16.30 -10.62
C LYS A 182 -0.30 17.54 -10.22
N THR A 183 -0.04 18.64 -10.92
CA THR A 183 -0.84 19.86 -10.83
C THR A 183 -2.23 19.59 -11.45
N GLY A 184 -3.29 19.69 -10.65
CA GLY A 184 -4.68 19.45 -11.08
C GLY A 184 -5.09 17.97 -11.01
N GLY A 185 -6.24 17.69 -10.36
CA GLY A 185 -6.80 16.35 -10.17
C GLY A 185 -6.88 15.88 -8.72
N PHE A 186 -7.40 14.67 -8.50
CA PHE A 186 -7.59 14.02 -7.19
C PHE A 186 -6.30 13.40 -6.62
N GLN A 187 -5.11 13.84 -7.06
CA GLN A 187 -3.87 13.27 -6.53
C GLN A 187 -3.66 13.77 -5.10
N GLU A 188 -3.59 12.83 -4.16
CA GLU A 188 -3.40 13.11 -2.73
C GLU A 188 -2.25 12.23 -2.20
N THR A 189 -1.55 12.73 -1.19
CA THR A 189 -0.64 11.93 -0.38
C THR A 189 -1.44 10.91 0.43
N ILE A 190 -2.45 11.39 1.16
CA ILE A 190 -3.41 10.57 1.88
C ILE A 190 -4.81 11.03 1.48
N ASN A 191 -5.67 10.07 1.18
CA ASN A 191 -7.09 10.27 0.93
C ASN A 191 -7.91 9.52 1.98
N LEU A 192 -8.62 10.25 2.83
CA LEU A 192 -9.48 9.70 3.87
C LEU A 192 -10.94 9.97 3.53
N GLN A 193 -11.68 8.94 3.14
CA GLN A 193 -13.10 9.05 2.85
C GLN A 193 -13.89 8.28 3.91
N VAL A 194 -14.81 8.96 4.59
CA VAL A 194 -15.56 8.36 5.69
C VAL A 194 -17.06 8.52 5.47
N TYR A 195 -17.77 7.39 5.48
CA TYR A 195 -19.20 7.31 5.22
C TYR A 195 -20.02 6.76 6.40
N GLY A 196 -19.37 6.14 7.39
CA GLY A 196 -20.04 5.51 8.52
C GLY A 196 -20.34 6.45 9.69
N VAL A 197 -21.29 6.04 10.53
CA VAL A 197 -21.66 6.76 11.77
C VAL A 197 -20.83 6.35 12.98
N SER A 198 -20.04 5.29 12.89
CA SER A 198 -19.26 4.72 14.00
C SER A 198 -17.85 4.39 13.54
N TYR A 199 -16.99 5.41 13.52
CA TYR A 199 -15.58 5.26 13.20
C TYR A 199 -14.70 6.07 14.14
N GLN A 200 -13.46 5.62 14.29
CA GLN A 200 -12.43 6.25 15.09
C GLN A 200 -11.08 6.09 14.41
N ILE A 201 -10.45 7.22 14.11
CA ILE A 201 -9.04 7.23 13.71
C ILE A 201 -8.24 7.67 14.92
N ASP A 202 -7.44 6.72 15.44
CA ASP A 202 -6.73 6.86 16.71
C ASP A 202 -5.48 7.72 16.57
N LEU A 203 -4.78 7.57 15.43
CA LEU A 203 -3.49 8.24 15.22
C LEU A 203 -3.23 8.50 13.75
N ILE A 204 -2.91 9.75 13.43
CA ILE A 204 -2.17 10.12 12.23
C ILE A 204 -1.05 11.02 12.73
N ASP A 205 0.17 10.50 12.83
CA ASP A 205 1.30 11.28 13.36
C ASP A 205 2.66 10.69 12.98
N TYR A 206 3.75 11.45 13.15
CA TYR A 206 5.11 11.03 12.82
C TYR A 206 5.29 10.58 11.36
N ASN A 207 4.57 11.17 10.42
CA ASN A 207 4.76 10.89 9.00
C ASN A 207 5.66 11.97 8.36
N ALA A 208 6.51 11.56 7.42
CA ALA A 208 7.29 12.45 6.59
C ALA A 208 6.61 12.66 5.25
N TYR A 209 6.05 13.84 5.05
CA TYR A 209 5.38 14.26 3.83
C TYR A 209 6.35 15.03 2.94
N GLY A 210 6.80 14.39 1.87
CA GLY A 210 7.53 15.04 0.81
C GLY A 210 6.72 16.16 0.15
N TYR A 211 7.42 17.09 -0.48
CA TYR A 211 6.80 18.20 -1.21
C TYR A 211 6.48 17.81 -2.67
N PRO A 212 5.29 18.15 -3.19
CA PRO A 212 4.14 18.74 -2.47
C PRO A 212 3.39 17.70 -1.62
N MET A 213 2.89 18.13 -0.46
CA MET A 213 1.95 17.35 0.36
C MET A 213 0.51 17.68 -0.03
N LYS A 214 -0.38 16.69 -0.02
CA LYS A 214 -1.82 16.93 -0.12
C LYS A 214 -2.65 15.91 0.64
N ILE A 215 -3.36 16.32 1.68
CA ILE A 215 -4.24 15.45 2.47
C ILE A 215 -5.68 15.78 2.14
N GLY A 216 -6.38 14.81 1.56
CA GLY A 216 -7.81 14.90 1.22
C GLY A 216 -8.67 14.21 2.26
N THR A 217 -9.73 14.86 2.70
CA THR A 217 -10.75 14.26 3.58
C THR A 217 -12.14 14.49 3.05
N ARG A 218 -13.05 13.53 3.25
CA ARG A 218 -14.42 13.64 2.77
C ARG A 218 -15.42 12.93 3.68
N LYS A 219 -16.56 13.59 3.94
CA LYS A 219 -17.76 12.96 4.55
C LYS A 219 -18.86 12.63 3.51
N THR A 220 -19.78 11.74 3.88
CA THR A 220 -20.89 11.22 3.05
C THR A 220 -21.68 12.24 2.24
N ASP A 221 -21.92 13.41 2.81
CA ASP A 221 -22.81 14.44 2.28
C ASP A 221 -22.07 15.48 1.43
N GLU A 222 -20.76 15.35 1.31
CA GLU A 222 -19.93 16.30 0.60
C GLU A 222 -19.67 15.86 -0.83
N SER A 223 -19.99 16.74 -1.77
CA SER A 223 -19.73 16.54 -3.20
C SER A 223 -18.23 16.51 -3.53
N PHE A 224 -17.39 17.13 -2.70
CA PHE A 224 -15.96 17.26 -2.92
C PHE A 224 -15.17 17.07 -1.63
N PRO A 225 -13.99 16.43 -1.69
CA PRO A 225 -13.07 16.37 -0.54
C PRO A 225 -12.51 17.76 -0.20
N HIS A 226 -12.23 17.96 1.09
CA HIS A 226 -11.44 19.06 1.62
C HIS A 226 -9.96 18.72 1.54
N TYR A 227 -9.15 19.66 1.06
CA TYR A 227 -7.73 19.44 0.84
C TYR A 227 -6.88 20.37 1.71
N ASP A 228 -5.91 19.80 2.41
CA ASP A 228 -4.78 20.54 2.96
C ASP A 228 -3.53 20.29 2.13
N SER A 229 -2.79 21.35 1.84
CA SER A 229 -1.56 21.29 1.05
C SER A 229 -0.33 21.77 1.82
N THR A 230 -0.49 22.12 3.10
CA THR A 230 0.62 22.45 4.00
C THR A 230 0.45 21.79 5.36
N MET A 231 1.55 21.57 6.08
CA MET A 231 1.46 20.99 7.43
C MET A 231 0.70 21.89 8.39
N THR A 232 0.85 23.21 8.26
CA THR A 232 0.13 24.18 9.09
C THR A 232 -1.37 24.07 8.91
N SER A 233 -1.87 24.09 7.66
CA SER A 233 -3.31 24.05 7.42
C SER A 233 -3.93 22.73 7.85
N TRP A 234 -3.20 21.62 7.66
CA TRP A 234 -3.58 20.32 8.19
C TRP A 234 -3.70 20.36 9.70
N ARG A 235 -2.64 20.67 10.46
CA ARG A 235 -2.66 20.69 11.93
C ARG A 235 -3.71 21.61 12.55
N GLU A 236 -3.99 22.75 11.90
CA GLU A 236 -5.01 23.71 12.35
C GLU A 236 -6.44 23.25 12.04
N ARG A 237 -6.60 22.16 11.28
CA ARG A 237 -7.91 21.63 10.93
C ARG A 237 -8.64 21.17 12.19
N THR A 238 -9.68 21.91 12.51
CA THR A 238 -10.64 21.61 13.58
C THR A 238 -11.84 20.83 13.07
N SER A 239 -11.82 20.41 11.79
CA SER A 239 -13.03 19.92 11.13
C SER A 239 -13.59 18.67 11.82
N PRO A 240 -14.90 18.66 12.15
CA PRO A 240 -15.58 17.48 12.67
C PRO A 240 -15.75 16.37 11.62
N ASP A 241 -15.27 16.56 10.37
CA ASP A 241 -15.48 15.65 9.23
C ASP A 241 -14.86 14.28 9.43
N ILE A 242 -13.78 14.21 10.21
CA ILE A 242 -13.16 12.96 10.61
C ILE A 242 -13.01 13.02 12.12
N ASN A 243 -13.66 12.08 12.81
CA ASN A 243 -13.50 11.85 14.24
C ASN A 243 -12.07 11.37 14.57
N LEU A 244 -11.13 12.31 14.49
CA LEU A 244 -9.75 12.16 14.94
C LEU A 244 -9.77 12.31 16.46
N THR A 245 -9.60 11.22 17.19
CA THR A 245 -9.56 11.29 18.66
C THR A 245 -8.28 11.98 19.09
N GLY A 246 -8.42 13.13 19.77
CA GLY A 246 -7.29 13.75 20.46
C GLY A 246 -6.63 14.94 19.77
N GLY A 247 -7.40 15.81 19.13
CA GLY A 247 -7.07 17.24 18.89
C GLY A 247 -5.58 17.55 18.63
N ALA A 248 -5.26 17.78 17.36
CA ALA A 248 -3.93 17.93 16.74
C ALA A 248 -3.33 16.61 16.25
N HIS A 249 -3.69 16.27 15.02
CA HIS A 249 -3.07 15.22 14.22
C HIS A 249 -1.76 15.73 13.60
N ASP A 250 -0.83 14.81 13.32
CA ASP A 250 0.45 15.08 12.68
C ASP A 250 1.29 16.16 13.38
N LEU A 251 1.22 16.25 14.71
CA LEU A 251 2.00 17.18 15.53
C LEU A 251 3.51 16.97 15.41
N ASN A 252 3.95 15.72 15.30
CA ASN A 252 5.34 15.30 15.20
C ASN A 252 5.75 14.96 13.76
N SER A 253 4.79 14.99 12.84
CA SER A 253 5.06 14.83 11.41
C SER A 253 5.90 15.96 10.86
N VAL A 254 6.56 15.69 9.74
CA VAL A 254 7.37 16.66 9.03
C VAL A 254 6.81 16.78 7.61
N GLY A 255 6.82 17.99 7.05
CA GLY A 255 6.31 18.22 5.72
C GLY A 255 6.78 19.55 5.14
N ASP A 256 6.21 19.94 4.01
CA ASP A 256 6.51 21.18 3.28
C ASP A 256 7.92 21.28 2.67
N PHE A 257 8.74 20.24 2.83
CA PHE A 257 10.07 20.10 2.22
C PHE A 257 10.24 18.71 1.60
N PRO A 258 11.13 18.53 0.61
CA PRO A 258 11.43 17.21 0.08
C PRO A 258 12.03 16.27 1.15
N VAL A 259 11.61 15.01 1.14
CA VAL A 259 12.31 13.93 1.84
C VAL A 259 13.53 13.55 1.01
N LEU A 260 14.69 13.48 1.65
CA LEU A 260 15.97 13.22 1.00
C LEU A 260 16.39 11.76 1.20
N PHE A 261 16.80 11.13 0.11
CA PHE A 261 17.39 9.79 0.10
C PHE A 261 18.88 9.88 -0.24
N ILE A 262 19.68 8.95 0.30
CA ILE A 262 21.13 8.88 0.06
C ILE A 262 21.43 8.79 -1.43
N ASN A 263 20.65 7.99 -2.18
CA ASN A 263 20.83 7.80 -3.62
C ASN A 263 19.91 8.69 -4.49
N SER A 264 19.60 9.91 -4.05
CA SER A 264 18.66 10.81 -4.75
C SER A 264 19.06 11.19 -6.18
N ASN A 265 20.33 11.01 -6.57
CA ASN A 265 20.82 11.21 -7.94
C ASN A 265 20.90 9.91 -8.77
N GLY A 266 20.55 8.77 -8.19
CA GLY A 266 20.54 7.46 -8.82
C GLY A 266 19.22 7.12 -9.50
N THR A 267 19.11 5.87 -9.95
CA THR A 267 17.90 5.33 -10.60
C THR A 267 16.76 5.05 -9.61
N MET A 268 17.04 5.07 -8.30
CA MET A 268 16.12 4.71 -7.23
C MET A 268 15.47 3.34 -7.48
N SER A 269 16.23 2.38 -8.02
CA SER A 269 15.74 1.10 -8.54
C SER A 269 15.87 -0.03 -7.53
N GLU A 270 16.80 0.07 -6.58
CA GLU A 270 17.05 -0.96 -5.57
C GLU A 270 16.44 -0.56 -4.22
N SER A 271 16.08 -1.53 -3.37
CA SER A 271 15.52 -1.23 -2.04
C SER A 271 16.46 -0.40 -1.17
N SER A 272 17.77 -0.59 -1.29
CA SER A 272 18.79 0.18 -0.58
C SER A 272 18.82 1.67 -0.95
N ASP A 273 18.30 2.05 -2.12
CA ASP A 273 18.30 3.44 -2.59
C ASP A 273 17.40 4.34 -1.75
N PHE A 274 16.46 3.74 -1.01
CA PHE A 274 15.46 4.42 -0.20
C PHE A 274 15.92 4.73 1.22
N ALA A 275 17.20 4.51 1.55
CA ALA A 275 17.77 4.94 2.82
C ALA A 275 17.68 6.47 2.93
N LEU A 276 17.18 6.98 4.06
CA LEU A 276 17.12 8.41 4.30
C LEU A 276 18.53 9.00 4.46
N ALA A 277 18.75 10.16 3.86
CA ALA A 277 19.95 10.94 4.14
C ALA A 277 19.89 11.49 5.57
N THR A 278 21.06 11.71 6.20
CA THR A 278 21.12 12.15 7.61
C THR A 278 20.51 13.54 7.87
N ASP A 279 20.39 14.35 6.82
CA ASP A 279 19.75 15.67 6.81
C ASP A 279 18.30 15.62 6.31
N SER A 280 17.78 14.43 5.99
CA SER A 280 16.39 14.24 5.62
C SER A 280 15.48 14.49 6.83
N PRO A 281 14.36 15.18 6.69
CA PRO A 281 13.49 15.52 7.82
C PRO A 281 12.89 14.29 8.53
N GLY A 282 12.82 13.13 7.85
CA GLY A 282 12.35 11.87 8.44
C GLY A 282 13.44 11.03 9.13
N TYR A 283 14.71 11.42 9.05
CA TYR A 283 15.82 10.65 9.61
C TYR A 283 15.79 10.67 11.14
N ARG A 284 15.73 9.49 11.77
CA ARG A 284 15.58 9.29 13.23
C ARG A 284 14.45 10.07 13.89
N ALA A 285 13.42 10.42 13.11
CA ALA A 285 12.32 11.27 13.56
C ALA A 285 11.04 10.47 13.88
N GLY A 286 11.04 9.15 13.68
CA GLY A 286 9.91 8.28 14.02
C GLY A 286 9.61 8.27 15.52
N SER A 287 8.40 7.87 15.88
CA SER A 287 7.95 7.80 17.28
C SER A 287 8.75 6.82 18.15
N ASP A 288 9.51 5.92 17.53
CA ASP A 288 10.40 4.95 18.15
C ASP A 288 11.89 5.34 18.07
N GLY A 289 12.20 6.56 17.61
CA GLY A 289 13.56 7.07 17.43
C GLY A 289 14.29 6.51 16.20
N LYS A 290 13.61 5.75 15.34
CA LYS A 290 14.14 5.27 14.05
C LYS A 290 13.77 6.22 12.92
N ASP A 291 14.28 5.93 11.74
CA ASP A 291 13.89 6.63 10.53
C ASP A 291 12.40 6.43 10.27
N MET A 292 11.71 7.50 9.88
CA MET A 292 10.40 7.37 9.25
C MET A 292 10.58 6.63 7.91
N GLY A 293 9.61 5.82 7.53
CA GLY A 293 9.67 4.99 6.33
C GLY A 293 10.25 3.59 6.60
N ALA A 294 10.50 2.87 5.51
CA ALA A 294 10.92 1.47 5.57
C ALA A 294 12.37 1.31 6.03
N ASP A 295 12.62 0.23 6.78
CA ASP A 295 13.99 -0.17 7.12
C ASP A 295 14.58 -0.92 5.93
N VAL A 296 15.34 -0.21 5.11
CA VAL A 296 15.86 -0.75 3.84
C VAL A 296 16.75 -1.97 4.02
N SER A 297 17.31 -2.20 5.21
CA SER A 297 18.15 -3.38 5.49
C SER A 297 17.35 -4.68 5.55
N LEU A 298 16.03 -4.59 5.72
CA LEU A 298 15.12 -5.73 5.82
C LEU A 298 14.26 -5.92 4.57
N VAL A 299 14.21 -4.93 3.68
CA VAL A 299 13.24 -4.87 2.57
C VAL A 299 13.66 -5.69 1.36
N GLY A 300 12.71 -6.44 0.83
CA GLY A 300 12.83 -7.23 -0.39
C GLY A 300 13.29 -8.66 -0.10
N VAL A 301 13.67 -9.36 -1.17
CA VAL A 301 14.21 -10.72 -1.06
C VAL A 301 15.61 -10.69 -0.48
N ASN A 302 15.93 -11.65 0.39
CA ASN A 302 17.31 -11.93 0.76
C ASN A 302 17.98 -12.77 -0.34
N PRO A 303 18.97 -12.23 -1.08
CA PRO A 303 19.59 -12.91 -2.21
C PRO A 303 20.29 -14.22 -1.82
N GLU A 304 20.81 -14.33 -0.59
CA GLU A 304 21.48 -15.54 -0.09
C GLU A 304 20.54 -16.74 0.00
N ASN A 305 19.23 -16.48 0.09
CA ASN A 305 18.20 -17.49 0.27
C ASN A 305 17.41 -17.79 -1.03
N MET A 306 17.78 -17.18 -2.16
CA MET A 306 17.10 -17.36 -3.43
C MET A 306 17.87 -18.33 -4.35
N PRO A 307 17.18 -19.21 -5.10
CA PRO A 307 17.81 -19.94 -6.19
C PRO A 307 18.32 -18.97 -7.27
N PRO A 308 19.30 -19.37 -8.12
CA PRO A 308 19.78 -18.53 -9.22
C PRO A 308 18.61 -17.97 -10.04
N GLN A 309 18.61 -16.64 -10.23
CA GLN A 309 17.49 -15.94 -10.84
C GLN A 309 17.43 -16.24 -12.36
N ASP A 310 16.66 -17.26 -12.75
CA ASP A 310 16.27 -17.45 -14.14
C ASP A 310 15.15 -16.47 -14.46
N THR A 311 15.47 -15.37 -15.14
CA THR A 311 14.49 -14.35 -15.55
C THR A 311 13.85 -14.65 -16.90
N THR A 312 14.18 -15.79 -17.53
CA THR A 312 13.66 -16.11 -18.86
C THR A 312 12.14 -16.33 -18.80
N PRO A 313 11.35 -15.72 -19.70
CA PRO A 313 9.93 -16.01 -19.78
C PRO A 313 9.71 -17.51 -20.06
N PRO A 314 8.70 -18.15 -19.45
CA PRO A 314 8.36 -19.53 -19.80
C PRO A 314 8.01 -19.62 -21.30
N ASN A 315 8.54 -20.64 -21.98
CA ASN A 315 8.19 -20.92 -23.37
C ASN A 315 6.68 -21.15 -23.49
N THR A 316 6.08 -20.69 -24.60
CA THR A 316 4.69 -21.05 -24.94
C THR A 316 4.55 -22.57 -24.86
N PRO A 317 3.59 -23.11 -24.08
CA PRO A 317 3.36 -24.55 -24.06
C PRO A 317 3.12 -25.02 -25.49
N THR A 318 3.99 -25.85 -26.03
CA THR A 318 3.65 -26.65 -27.21
C THR A 318 2.53 -27.56 -26.74
N GLY A 319 1.30 -27.24 -27.15
CA GLY A 319 0.11 -27.97 -26.73
C GLY A 319 0.36 -29.47 -26.85
N LEU A 320 -0.08 -30.23 -25.84
CA LEU A 320 -0.23 -31.66 -25.98
C LEU A 320 -1.09 -31.88 -27.23
N ALA A 321 -0.46 -32.33 -28.31
CA ALA A 321 -1.17 -32.94 -29.42
C ALA A 321 -1.75 -34.23 -28.85
N VAL A 322 -2.97 -34.15 -28.33
CA VAL A 322 -3.76 -35.32 -28.00
C VAL A 322 -4.15 -35.91 -29.36
N SER A 323 -3.40 -36.92 -29.79
CA SER A 323 -3.79 -37.82 -30.89
C SER A 323 -4.84 -38.80 -30.41
#